data_AF-E3SG17-F1
#
_entry.id   AF-E3SG17-F1
#
_cell.length_a   1.000
_cell.length_b   1.000
_cell.length_c   1.000
_cell.angle_alpha   90.00
_cell.angle_beta   90.00
_cell.angle_gamma   90.00
#
_symmetry.space_group_name_H-M   'P 1'
#
loop_
_entity.id
_entity.type
_entity.pdbx_description
1 polymer ?
#
loop_
_entity_poly.entity_id
_entity_poly.type
_entity_poly.pdbx_seq_one_letter_code
_entity_poly.pdbx_strand_id
1 'polypeptide(L)'
;RGFHNFNQKKYFLINLKDLEIFDNDTVVTRELLLKKSLIKKNTSDIKILANGTFTKKLTVQASKFSNKAQELIQQVGGNVEILKVA
;
A
#
# COMPACT_ATOMS: atom_id res chain seq x y z
N ARG A 1 0.43 -31.84 10.86
CA ARG A 1 1.75 -31.16 10.93
C ARG A 1 2.05 -30.60 9.53
N GLY A 2 2.15 -29.28 9.37
CA GLY A 2 2.43 -28.64 8.07
C GLY A 2 3.92 -28.38 7.83
N PHE A 3 4.29 -27.91 6.63
CA PHE A 3 5.66 -27.56 6.23
C PHE A 3 5.84 -26.04 6.19
N HIS A 4 7.08 -25.55 6.39
CA HIS A 4 7.43 -24.13 6.29
C HIS A 4 8.05 -23.83 4.92
N ASN A 5 7.46 -22.89 4.17
CA ASN A 5 8.00 -22.48 2.88
C ASN A 5 9.03 -21.36 3.06
N PHE A 6 10.29 -21.67 2.80
CA PHE A 6 11.43 -20.74 2.89
C PHE A 6 11.41 -19.64 1.81
N ASN A 7 10.81 -19.90 0.65
CA ASN A 7 10.71 -18.97 -0.48
C ASN A 7 9.47 -18.06 -0.42
N GLN A 8 8.82 -17.95 0.73
CA GLN A 8 7.66 -17.07 0.87
C GLN A 8 8.05 -15.60 0.60
N LYS A 9 7.38 -14.97 -0.38
CA LYS A 9 7.52 -13.53 -0.61
C LYS A 9 6.95 -12.77 0.58
N LYS A 10 7.79 -11.95 1.22
CA LYS A 10 7.40 -11.11 2.36
C LYS A 10 7.05 -9.72 1.85
N TYR A 11 5.81 -9.32 2.09
CA TYR A 11 5.34 -7.97 1.79
C TYR A 11 5.33 -7.14 3.06
N PHE A 12 5.66 -5.87 2.94
CA PHE A 12 5.38 -4.88 3.97
C PHE A 12 3.91 -4.45 3.87
N LEU A 13 3.17 -4.58 4.97
CA LEU A 13 1.74 -4.32 5.00
C LEU A 13 1.48 -2.86 5.40
N ILE A 14 0.70 -2.15 4.60
CA ILE A 14 0.23 -0.79 4.89
C ILE A 14 -1.29 -0.80 4.88
N ASN A 15 -1.90 -0.14 5.86
CA ASN A 15 -3.36 -0.02 5.93
C ASN A 15 -3.81 1.33 5.36
N LEU A 16 -5.05 1.38 4.89
CA LEU A 16 -5.62 2.64 4.38
C LEU A 16 -5.66 3.76 5.44
N LYS A 17 -5.90 3.43 6.72
CA LYS A 17 -5.82 4.42 7.82
C LYS A 17 -4.47 5.15 7.89
N ASP A 18 -3.38 4.45 7.55
CA ASP A 18 -2.02 5.00 7.64
C ASP A 18 -1.76 5.98 6.48
N LEU A 19 -2.58 5.92 5.43
CA LEU A 19 -2.54 6.82 4.28
C LEU A 19 -3.40 8.08 4.49
N GLU A 20 -4.27 8.15 5.51
CA GLU A 20 -5.06 9.37 5.78
C GLU A 20 -4.22 10.56 6.23
N ILE A 21 -2.94 10.34 6.58
CA ILE A 21 -1.99 11.42 6.90
C ILE A 21 -1.61 12.27 5.68
N PHE A 22 -1.97 11.84 4.47
CA PHE A 22 -1.65 12.50 3.22
C PHE A 22 -2.76 13.45 2.77
N ASP A 23 -2.36 14.50 2.06
CA ASP A 23 -3.28 15.44 1.44
C ASP A 23 -3.95 14.86 0.19
N ASN A 24 -5.12 15.40 -0.16
CA ASN A 24 -5.81 15.00 -1.37
C ASN A 24 -4.95 15.26 -2.62
N ASP A 25 -5.15 14.39 -3.61
CA ASP A 25 -4.45 14.33 -4.90
C ASP A 25 -2.92 14.12 -4.79
N THR A 26 -2.42 13.72 -3.62
CA THR A 26 -1.00 13.37 -3.47
C THR A 26 -0.69 11.99 -4.07
N VAL A 27 0.51 11.88 -4.64
CA VAL A 27 1.05 10.64 -5.18
C VAL A 27 1.86 9.94 -4.09
N VAL A 28 1.27 8.89 -3.51
CA VAL A 28 1.91 8.06 -2.49
C VAL A 28 2.87 7.09 -3.17
N THR A 29 4.14 7.49 -3.22
CA THR A 29 5.26 6.67 -3.72
C THR A 29 6.02 6.01 -2.58
N ARG A 30 6.86 5.01 -2.90
CA ARG A 30 7.77 4.36 -1.92
C ARG A 30 8.64 5.37 -1.18
N GLU A 31 9.17 6.37 -1.88
CA GLU A 31 10.04 7.39 -1.28
C GLU A 31 9.29 8.25 -0.27
N LEU A 32 8.04 8.56 -0.58
CA LEU A 32 7.18 9.39 0.28
C LEU A 32 6.78 8.61 1.54
N LEU A 33 6.47 7.33 1.40
CA LEU A 33 6.25 6.42 2.53
C LEU A 33 7.51 6.27 3.42
N LEU A 34 8.71 6.24 2.82
CA LEU A 34 9.99 6.24 3.56
C LEU A 34 10.19 7.54 4.33
N LYS A 35 9.92 8.69 3.70
CA LYS A 35 10.06 10.02 4.33
C LYS A 35 9.13 10.18 5.53
N LYS A 36 7.94 9.60 5.49
CA LYS A 36 7.00 9.56 6.62
C LYS A 36 7.25 8.43 7.61
N SER A 37 8.33 7.67 7.44
CA SER A 37 8.68 6.51 8.30
C SER A 37 7.59 5.44 8.37
N LEU A 38 6.72 5.34 7.37
CA LEU A 38 5.68 4.32 7.28
C LEU A 38 6.25 2.97 6.84
N ILE A 39 7.37 2.98 6.11
CA ILE A 39 8.09 1.78 5.65
C ILE A 39 9.57 1.86 6.01
N LYS A 40 10.25 0.70 6.02
CA LYS A 40 11.70 0.61 6.25
C LYS A 40 12.46 0.66 4.93
N LYS A 41 13.71 1.17 4.91
CA LYS A 41 14.53 1.23 3.67
C LYS A 41 14.63 -0.12 2.94
N ASN A 42 14.70 -1.21 3.70
CA ASN A 42 14.92 -2.56 3.18
C ASN A 42 13.64 -3.24 2.63
N THR A 43 12.48 -2.58 2.66
CA THR A 43 11.23 -3.19 2.16
C THR A 43 11.05 -2.87 0.69
N SER A 44 11.23 -3.88 -0.16
CA SER A 44 11.04 -3.76 -1.61
C SER A 44 9.59 -3.94 -2.02
N ASP A 45 8.87 -4.85 -1.37
CA ASP A 45 7.49 -5.19 -1.72
C ASP A 45 6.49 -4.62 -0.73
N ILE A 46 5.55 -3.83 -1.24
CA ILE A 46 4.51 -3.18 -0.43
C ILE A 46 3.16 -3.78 -0.80
N LYS A 47 2.38 -4.16 0.20
CA LYS A 47 1.01 -4.63 0.04
C LYS A 47 0.05 -3.75 0.83
N ILE A 48 -0.99 -3.25 0.15
CA ILE A 48 -1.99 -2.37 0.75
C ILE A 48 -3.24 -3.15 1.13
N LEU A 49 -3.69 -2.93 2.37
CA LEU A 49 -4.82 -3.60 2.99
C LEU A 49 -5.93 -2.61 3.34
N ALA A 50 -7.18 -3.07 3.17
CA ALA A 50 -8.40 -2.33 3.45
C ALA A 50 -8.77 -2.31 4.94
N ASN A 51 -7.87 -1.83 5.79
CA ASN A 51 -8.14 -1.67 7.21
C ASN A 51 -8.24 -0.19 7.57
N GLY A 52 -9.35 0.17 8.21
CA GLY A 52 -9.66 1.53 8.63
C GLY A 52 -10.46 2.32 7.59
N THR A 53 -10.78 3.56 7.95
CA THR A 53 -11.47 4.51 7.07
C THR A 53 -10.50 5.13 6.09
N PHE A 54 -10.97 5.35 4.87
CA PHE A 54 -10.22 6.03 3.83
C PHE A 54 -11.12 7.02 3.15
N THR A 55 -10.84 8.30 3.35
CA THR A 55 -11.68 9.41 2.85
C THR A 55 -10.95 10.29 1.84
N LYS A 56 -9.64 10.11 1.70
CA LYS A 56 -8.77 10.96 0.88
C LYS A 56 -8.64 10.42 -0.53
N LYS A 57 -8.66 11.31 -1.51
CA LYS A 57 -8.43 10.96 -2.92
C LYS A 57 -6.92 10.93 -3.17
N LEU A 58 -6.31 9.75 -3.18
CA LEU A 58 -4.86 9.58 -3.36
C LEU A 58 -4.53 8.76 -4.61
N THR A 59 -3.35 9.00 -5.19
CA THR A 59 -2.75 8.08 -6.17
C THR A 59 -1.76 7.21 -5.45
N VAL A 60 -2.04 5.91 -5.33
CA VAL A 60 -1.23 5.01 -4.49
C VAL A 60 -0.45 4.03 -5.34
N GLN A 61 0.89 4.07 -5.21
CA GLN A 61 1.81 3.17 -5.90
C GLN A 61 2.32 2.06 -4.96
N ALA A 62 2.02 0.80 -5.27
CA ALA A 62 2.50 -0.34 -4.50
C ALA A 62 2.64 -1.62 -5.33
N SER A 63 3.32 -2.64 -4.79
CA SER A 63 3.51 -3.93 -5.47
C SER A 63 2.23 -4.75 -5.54
N LYS A 64 1.37 -4.65 -4.51
CA LYS A 64 0.13 -5.41 -4.43
C LYS A 64 -0.95 -4.69 -3.63
N PHE A 65 -2.20 -4.92 -4.00
CA PHE A 65 -3.37 -4.42 -3.27
C PHE A 65 -4.28 -5.59 -2.90
N SER A 66 -4.98 -5.50 -1.77
CA SER A 66 -6.15 -6.35 -1.53
C SER A 66 -7.34 -5.87 -2.36
N ASN A 67 -8.22 -6.79 -2.77
CA ASN A 67 -9.41 -6.47 -3.58
C ASN A 67 -10.23 -5.33 -2.96
N LYS A 68 -10.55 -5.46 -1.67
CA LYS A 68 -11.26 -4.42 -0.90
C LYS A 68 -10.54 -3.07 -0.88
N ALA A 69 -9.20 -3.06 -0.87
CA ALA A 69 -8.44 -1.81 -0.81
C ALA A 69 -8.51 -1.08 -2.14
N GLN A 70 -8.40 -1.82 -3.24
CA GLN A 70 -8.56 -1.27 -4.58
C GLN A 70 -9.96 -0.70 -4.76
N GLU A 71 -11.00 -1.41 -4.33
CA GLU A 71 -12.39 -0.94 -4.36
C GLU A 71 -12.57 0.36 -3.56
N LEU A 72 -12.10 0.41 -2.31
CA LEU A 72 -12.24 1.61 -1.46
C LEU A 72 -11.48 2.82 -2.04
N ILE A 73 -10.28 2.62 -2.59
CA ILE A 73 -9.51 3.70 -3.22
C ILE A 73 -10.25 4.21 -4.46
N GLN A 74 -10.82 3.33 -5.28
CA GLN A 74 -11.60 3.71 -6.46
C GLN A 74 -12.92 4.40 -6.08
N GLN A 75 -13.58 3.99 -5.00
CA GLN A 75 -14.82 4.60 -4.50
C GLN A 75 -14.64 6.06 -4.10
N VAL A 76 -13.50 6.43 -3.53
CA VAL A 76 -13.17 7.84 -3.23
C VAL A 76 -12.58 8.60 -4.42
N GLY A 77 -12.56 7.98 -5.61
CA GLY A 77 -12.02 8.56 -6.84
C GLY A 77 -10.50 8.60 -6.90
N GLY A 78 -9.81 7.82 -6.06
CA GLY A 78 -8.36 7.67 -6.06
C GLY A 78 -7.86 6.74 -7.17
N ASN A 79 -6.55 6.76 -7.41
CA ASN A 79 -5.90 5.95 -8.44
C ASN A 79 -4.98 4.88 -7.81
N VAL A 80 -4.92 3.71 -8.43
CA VAL A 80 -4.16 2.54 -7.95
C VAL A 80 -3.15 2.15 -9.01
N GLU A 81 -1.86 2.29 -8.69
CA GLU A 81 -0.77 1.97 -9.60
C GLU A 81 0.03 0.78 -9.06
N ILE A 82 0.00 -0.32 -9.82
CA ILE A 82 0.68 -1.55 -9.44
C ILE A 82 2.08 -1.54 -10.04
N LEU A 83 3.08 -1.29 -9.20
CA LEU A 83 4.48 -1.36 -9.59
C LEU A 83 4.94 -2.82 -9.58
N LYS A 84 5.09 -3.41 -10.77
CA LYS A 84 5.76 -4.70 -10.91
C LYS A 84 7.27 -4.46 -10.86
N VAL A 85 7.88 -4.72 -9.71
CA VAL A 85 9.34 -4.85 -9.66
C VAL A 85 9.69 -6.16 -10.36
N ALA A 86 10.40 -6.06 -11.48
CA ALA A 86 10.89 -7.20 -12.26
C ALA A 86 11.99 -7.97 -11.52
#